data_AF-A0A3B0VXH0-F1
#
_entry.id   AF-A0A3B0VXH0-F1
#
_cell.length_a   1.000
_cell.length_b   1.000
_cell.length_c   1.000
_cell.angle_alpha   90.00
_cell.angle_beta   90.00
_cell.angle_gamma   90.00
#
_symmetry.space_group_name_H-M   'P 1'
#
loop_
_entity.id
_entity.type
_entity.pdbx_description
1 polymer ?
#
loop_
_entity_poly.entity_id
_entity_poly.type
_entity_poly.pdbx_seq_one_letter_code
_entity_poly.pdbx_strand_id
1 'polypeptide(L)'
;MKHNLLLALLLFGLLAAFTAAQAEEQKKVYKYTDENGVTHYAETKLNDNYEEADLPALSIVPSTPVKRTSSSSDVSDKPDANPSEVQSFSIISPVNEQNLWGTGGKLTAEVRPLTPAQQAIHQVQFIIDGKKNKPADASSQVFDGIYRGEHTVQALLVNKFNKKVVKKSQTVTFFIHQNSKK
;
A
#
# COMPACT_ATOMS: atom_id res chain seq x y z
N MET A 1 40.74 -32.77 30.50
CA MET A 1 40.84 -32.09 29.18
C MET A 1 40.23 -32.90 28.03
N LYS A 2 40.34 -34.24 27.98
CA LYS A 2 39.78 -35.06 26.87
C LYS A 2 38.23 -35.15 26.84
N HIS A 3 37.57 -35.05 27.99
CA HIS A 3 36.09 -35.12 28.09
C HIS A 3 35.38 -33.87 27.53
N ASN A 4 35.92 -32.67 27.75
CA ASN A 4 35.34 -31.43 27.22
C ASN A 4 35.51 -31.31 25.70
N LEU A 5 36.56 -31.94 25.15
CA LEU A 5 36.80 -31.99 23.70
C LEU A 5 35.81 -32.92 23.00
N LEU A 6 35.46 -34.06 23.60
CA LEU A 6 34.43 -34.98 23.10
C LEU A 6 33.02 -34.37 23.18
N LEU A 7 32.71 -33.64 24.26
CA LEU A 7 31.43 -32.95 24.41
C LEU A 7 31.27 -31.79 23.41
N ALA A 8 32.35 -31.03 23.15
CA ALA A 8 32.35 -29.96 22.16
C ALA A 8 32.21 -30.49 20.71
N LEU A 9 32.78 -31.66 20.41
CA LEU A 9 32.67 -32.28 19.09
C LEU A 9 31.27 -32.86 18.83
N LEU A 10 30.59 -33.32 19.89
CA LEU A 10 29.20 -33.80 19.84
C LEU A 10 28.20 -32.63 19.71
N LEU A 11 28.46 -31.50 20.39
CA LEU A 11 27.65 -30.29 20.27
C LEU A 11 27.79 -29.59 18.91
N PHE A 12 28.99 -29.63 18.30
CA PHE A 12 29.23 -29.09 16.96
C PHE A 12 28.58 -29.95 15.86
N GLY A 13 28.55 -31.28 16.04
CA GLY A 13 27.82 -32.20 15.15
C GLY A 13 26.30 -32.00 15.18
N LEU A 14 25.74 -31.70 16.36
CA LEU A 14 24.30 -31.44 16.51
C LEU A 14 23.87 -30.10 15.89
N LEU A 15 24.75 -29.09 15.91
CA LEU A 15 24.46 -27.76 15.35
C LEU A 15 24.56 -27.73 13.80
N ALA A 16 25.42 -28.57 13.21
CA ALA A 16 25.54 -28.71 11.76
C ALA A 16 24.37 -29.47 11.10
N ALA A 17 23.62 -30.27 11.86
CA ALA A 17 22.45 -30.98 11.36
C ALA A 17 21.19 -30.09 11.26
N PHE A 18 21.15 -28.94 11.95
CA PHE A 18 19.97 -28.07 11.98
C PHE A 18 19.90 -27.07 10.81
N THR A 19 20.99 -26.91 10.05
CA THR A 19 21.07 -25.94 8.93
C THR A 19 20.70 -26.51 7.56
N ALA A 20 20.38 -27.81 7.47
CA ALA A 20 20.13 -28.49 6.18
C ALA A 20 18.64 -28.58 5.77
N ALA A 21 17.71 -28.02 6.55
CA ALA A 21 16.27 -28.21 6.35
C ALA A 21 15.50 -26.92 5.97
N GLN A 22 16.10 -26.03 5.20
CA GLN A 22 15.36 -24.97 4.50
C GLN A 22 15.22 -25.39 3.04
N ALA A 23 14.29 -26.31 2.78
CA ALA A 23 13.85 -26.57 1.41
C ALA A 23 12.96 -25.39 1.00
N GLU A 24 13.47 -24.55 0.10
CA GLU A 24 12.65 -23.54 -0.57
C GLU A 24 11.61 -24.28 -1.41
N GLU A 25 10.35 -24.23 -0.96
CA GLU A 25 9.21 -24.69 -1.74
C GLU A 25 9.07 -23.74 -2.94
N GLN A 26 9.68 -24.11 -4.07
CA GLN A 26 9.46 -23.42 -5.34
C GLN A 26 7.98 -23.54 -5.67
N LYS A 27 7.25 -22.42 -5.55
CA LYS A 27 5.81 -22.36 -5.81
C LYS A 27 5.54 -22.65 -7.29
N LYS A 28 5.27 -23.91 -7.60
CA LYS A 28 4.93 -24.38 -8.95
C LYS A 28 3.54 -23.88 -9.33
N VAL A 29 3.45 -23.11 -10.40
CA VAL A 29 2.18 -22.67 -10.97
C VAL A 29 1.91 -23.53 -12.20
N TYR A 30 0.69 -24.04 -12.31
CA TYR A 30 0.27 -24.89 -13.42
C TYR A 30 -0.67 -24.11 -14.32
N LYS A 31 -0.60 -24.35 -15.64
CA LYS A 31 -1.53 -23.76 -16.61
C LYS A 31 -2.29 -24.85 -17.36
N TYR A 32 -3.55 -24.56 -17.68
CA TYR A 32 -4.32 -25.37 -18.64
C TYR A 32 -5.08 -24.43 -19.58
N THR A 33 -5.28 -24.84 -20.83
CA THR A 33 -6.10 -24.13 -21.80
C THR A 33 -7.37 -24.93 -22.04
N ASP A 34 -8.52 -24.30 -21.88
CA ASP A 34 -9.82 -24.93 -22.13
C ASP A 34 -10.19 -24.98 -23.63
N GLU A 35 -11.26 -25.70 -23.95
CA GLU A 35 -11.76 -25.87 -25.33
C GLU A 35 -12.22 -24.56 -25.99
N ASN A 36 -12.39 -23.49 -25.20
CA ASN A 36 -12.73 -22.15 -25.68
C ASN A 36 -11.49 -21.27 -25.91
N GLY A 37 -10.28 -21.83 -25.72
CA GLY A 37 -9.02 -21.12 -25.89
C GLY A 37 -8.64 -20.21 -24.72
N VAL A 38 -9.29 -20.33 -23.55
CA VAL A 38 -8.98 -19.53 -22.37
C VAL A 38 -7.97 -20.28 -21.50
N THR A 39 -6.84 -19.62 -21.20
CA THR A 39 -5.79 -20.17 -20.34
C THR A 39 -6.04 -19.81 -18.88
N HIS A 40 -6.13 -20.83 -18.03
CA HIS A 40 -6.31 -20.71 -16.59
C HIS A 40 -5.01 -21.09 -15.87
N TYR A 41 -4.69 -20.38 -14.79
CA TYR A 41 -3.52 -20.62 -13.95
C TYR A 41 -3.97 -21.04 -12.55
N ALA A 42 -3.40 -22.14 -12.03
CA ALA A 42 -3.73 -22.69 -10.73
C ALA A 42 -2.47 -23.03 -9.92
N GLU A 43 -2.54 -22.84 -8.60
CA GLU A 43 -1.47 -23.17 -7.65
C GLU A 43 -1.52 -24.64 -7.19
N THR A 44 -2.46 -25.43 -7.72
CA THR A 44 -2.63 -26.84 -7.37
C THR A 44 -3.07 -27.63 -8.61
N LYS A 45 -2.43 -28.75 -8.90
CA LYS A 45 -2.76 -29.63 -10.04
C LYS A 45 -4.13 -30.29 -9.80
N LEU A 46 -5.15 -29.87 -10.55
CA LEU A 46 -6.52 -30.38 -10.34
C LEU A 46 -6.80 -31.67 -11.13
N ASN A 47 -6.10 -31.91 -12.24
CA ASN A 47 -6.16 -33.13 -13.05
C ASN A 47 -4.91 -33.27 -13.96
N ASP A 48 -4.78 -34.37 -14.72
CA ASP A 48 -3.57 -34.68 -15.50
C ASP A 48 -3.34 -33.81 -16.75
N ASN A 49 -4.30 -32.96 -17.10
CA ASN A 49 -4.20 -32.03 -18.23
C ASN A 49 -3.46 -30.71 -17.88
N TYR A 50 -2.91 -30.60 -16.68
CA TYR A 50 -2.14 -29.44 -16.22
C TYR A 50 -0.65 -29.69 -16.46
N GLU A 51 -0.04 -28.86 -17.30
CA GLU A 51 1.40 -28.83 -17.52
C GLU A 51 2.06 -27.79 -16.61
N GLU A 52 3.31 -28.06 -16.22
CA GLU A 52 4.12 -27.15 -15.39
C GLU A 52 4.39 -25.87 -16.19
N ALA A 53 3.98 -24.71 -15.67
CA ALA A 53 4.17 -23.45 -16.37
C ALA A 53 5.60 -22.94 -16.15
N ASP A 54 6.38 -22.85 -17.22
CA ASP A 54 7.65 -22.13 -17.24
C ASP A 54 7.37 -20.62 -17.16
N LEU A 55 7.39 -20.08 -15.94
CA LEU A 55 7.20 -18.66 -15.69
C LEU A 55 8.56 -17.96 -15.78
N PRO A 56 8.70 -16.89 -16.57
CA PRO A 56 9.93 -16.13 -16.60
C PRO A 56 10.21 -15.53 -15.22
N ALA A 57 11.47 -15.56 -14.81
CA ALA A 57 11.91 -14.98 -13.54
C ALA A 57 11.44 -13.52 -13.43
N LEU A 58 10.80 -13.19 -12.30
CA LEU A 58 10.38 -11.83 -12.00
C LEU A 58 11.60 -10.90 -12.02
N SER A 59 11.64 -9.99 -12.99
CA SER A 59 12.66 -8.95 -13.06
C SER A 59 12.36 -7.89 -12.01
N ILE A 60 13.14 -7.88 -10.94
CA ILE A 60 13.05 -6.87 -9.88
C ILE A 60 13.97 -5.71 -10.29
N VAL A 61 13.38 -4.59 -10.69
CA VAL A 61 14.14 -3.35 -10.94
C VAL A 61 14.30 -2.61 -9.60
N PRO A 62 15.53 -2.34 -9.14
CA PRO A 62 15.75 -1.55 -7.93
C PRO A 62 15.29 -0.11 -8.13
N SER A 63 14.65 0.47 -7.11
CA SER A 63 14.17 1.85 -7.17
C SER A 63 15.36 2.81 -7.25
N THR A 64 15.45 3.60 -8.32
CA THR A 64 16.49 4.62 -8.47
C THR A 64 16.12 5.91 -7.71
N PRO A 65 17.09 6.58 -7.07
CA PRO A 65 16.83 7.86 -6.41
C PRO A 65 16.52 8.93 -7.46
N VAL A 66 15.42 9.67 -7.26
CA VAL A 66 14.97 10.75 -8.15
C VAL A 66 15.98 11.89 -8.12
N LYS A 67 16.73 12.05 -9.21
CA LYS A 67 17.54 13.25 -9.45
C LYS A 67 16.61 14.39 -9.86
N ARG A 68 16.45 15.38 -8.98
CA ARG A 68 15.86 16.67 -9.37
C ARG A 68 16.83 17.38 -10.30
N THR A 69 16.58 17.31 -11.60
CA THR A 69 17.21 18.20 -12.58
C THR A 69 16.14 19.14 -13.11
N SER A 70 16.44 20.42 -12.99
CA SER A 70 15.69 21.57 -13.48
C SER A 70 15.29 21.44 -14.94
N SER A 71 14.08 21.93 -15.20
CA SER A 71 13.45 22.19 -16.47
C SER A 71 14.39 22.67 -17.58
N SER A 72 14.42 21.91 -18.68
CA SER A 72 14.51 22.46 -20.02
C SER A 72 13.35 21.88 -20.81
N SER A 73 12.57 22.80 -21.37
CA SER A 73 11.38 22.59 -22.18
C SER A 73 11.68 21.79 -23.44
N ASP A 74 11.05 20.63 -23.57
CA ASP A 74 10.68 20.07 -24.86
C ASP A 74 9.15 20.05 -24.93
N VAL A 75 8.63 20.84 -25.87
CA VAL A 75 7.24 20.81 -26.27
C VAL A 75 7.07 19.53 -27.06
N SER A 76 6.55 18.49 -26.41
CA SER A 76 6.13 17.27 -27.08
C SER A 76 4.69 16.99 -26.66
N ASP A 77 3.87 16.71 -27.67
CA ASP A 77 2.41 16.54 -27.63
C ASP A 77 1.87 15.99 -26.31
N LYS A 78 1.03 16.78 -25.66
CA LYS A 78 0.19 16.28 -24.58
C LYS A 78 -0.75 15.25 -25.20
N PRO A 79 -0.73 13.97 -24.77
CA PRO A 79 -1.90 13.14 -24.98
C PRO A 79 -3.06 13.88 -24.32
N ASP A 80 -4.21 13.94 -24.97
CA ASP A 80 -5.45 14.43 -24.39
C ASP A 80 -5.64 13.74 -23.04
N ALA A 81 -5.28 14.43 -21.96
CA ALA A 81 -5.21 13.84 -20.64
C ALA A 81 -6.65 13.52 -20.26
N ASN A 82 -6.96 12.23 -20.08
CA ASN A 82 -8.31 11.83 -19.72
C ASN A 82 -8.73 12.62 -18.47
N PRO A 83 -9.77 13.47 -18.54
CA PRO A 83 -10.13 14.38 -17.45
C PRO A 83 -10.56 13.63 -16.18
N SER A 84 -10.80 12.33 -16.29
CA SER A 84 -11.13 11.42 -15.20
C SER A 84 -9.90 10.83 -14.50
N GLU A 85 -8.71 10.92 -15.09
CA GLU A 85 -7.50 10.38 -14.48
C GLU A 85 -6.98 11.32 -13.39
N VAL A 86 -6.71 10.77 -12.21
CA VAL A 86 -6.16 11.52 -11.08
C VAL A 86 -4.65 11.43 -11.11
N GLN A 87 -3.95 12.47 -11.56
CA GLN A 87 -2.48 12.48 -11.65
C GLN A 87 -1.82 12.49 -10.26
N SER A 88 -2.26 13.39 -9.37
CA SER A 88 -1.75 13.50 -8.00
C SER A 88 -2.89 13.43 -6.98
N PHE A 89 -2.63 12.76 -5.85
CA PHE A 89 -3.60 12.63 -4.77
C PHE A 89 -2.87 12.75 -3.43
N SER A 90 -3.21 13.79 -2.67
CA SER A 90 -2.57 14.07 -1.38
C SER A 90 -3.56 14.71 -0.41
N ILE A 91 -3.32 14.50 0.87
CA ILE A 91 -3.97 15.24 1.96
C ILE A 91 -3.39 16.65 1.97
N ILE A 92 -4.25 17.66 2.13
CA ILE A 92 -3.87 19.07 2.28
C ILE A 92 -4.11 19.58 3.70
N SER A 93 -4.98 18.93 4.47
CA SER A 93 -5.21 19.21 5.88
C SER A 93 -5.60 17.93 6.63
N PRO A 94 -5.07 17.63 7.81
CA PRO A 94 -3.92 18.30 8.41
C PRO A 94 -2.65 18.14 7.57
N VAL A 95 -1.67 19.01 7.77
CA VAL A 95 -0.31 18.84 7.23
C VAL A 95 0.52 17.93 8.15
N ASN A 96 1.62 17.39 7.64
CA ASN A 96 2.51 16.54 8.44
C ASN A 96 3.03 17.29 9.68
N GLU A 97 2.97 16.60 10.81
CA GLU A 97 3.37 17.07 12.15
C GLU A 97 2.61 18.32 12.62
N GLN A 98 1.43 18.58 12.07
CA GLN A 98 0.60 19.71 12.49
C GLN A 98 0.13 19.55 13.94
N ASN A 99 0.28 20.61 14.73
CA ASN A 99 -0.25 20.70 16.08
C ASN A 99 -1.60 21.42 16.07
N LEU A 100 -2.66 20.71 16.45
CA LEU A 100 -4.03 21.20 16.52
C LEU A 100 -4.42 21.45 17.98
N TRP A 101 -4.97 22.62 18.26
CA TRP A 101 -5.39 23.02 19.61
C TRP A 101 -6.87 23.39 19.61
N GLY A 102 -7.57 23.12 20.72
CA GLY A 102 -8.94 23.57 20.90
C GLY A 102 -9.95 22.98 19.91
N THR A 103 -9.67 21.81 19.33
CA THR A 103 -10.52 21.19 18.30
C THR A 103 -11.85 20.64 18.83
N GLY A 104 -11.98 20.52 20.16
CA GLY A 104 -13.18 19.93 20.78
C GLY A 104 -13.38 18.46 20.43
N GLY A 105 -12.30 17.73 20.09
CA GLY A 105 -12.38 16.32 19.69
C GLY A 105 -12.75 16.10 18.22
N LYS A 106 -12.72 17.16 17.40
CA LYS A 106 -13.03 17.11 15.97
C LYS A 106 -11.76 17.19 15.12
N LEU A 107 -11.74 16.50 13.99
CA LEU A 107 -10.70 16.61 12.97
C LEU A 107 -11.37 16.93 11.63
N THR A 108 -10.93 17.99 10.97
CA THR A 108 -11.26 18.22 9.57
C THR A 108 -10.12 17.69 8.71
N ALA A 109 -10.36 16.62 7.94
CA ALA A 109 -9.40 16.08 6.99
C ALA A 109 -9.81 16.43 5.56
N GLU A 110 -8.85 16.89 4.77
CA GLU A 110 -9.06 17.42 3.44
C GLU A 110 -8.02 16.87 2.47
N VAL A 111 -8.44 16.53 1.27
CA VAL A 111 -7.58 16.18 0.14
C VAL A 111 -7.62 17.26 -0.93
N ARG A 112 -6.66 17.22 -1.86
CA ARG A 112 -6.73 18.07 -3.05
C ARG A 112 -8.09 17.90 -3.74
N PRO A 113 -8.78 19.00 -4.08
CA PRO A 113 -10.07 18.92 -4.76
C PRO A 113 -9.99 18.11 -6.04
N LEU A 114 -10.93 17.20 -6.21
CA LEU A 114 -11.11 16.43 -7.44
C LEU A 114 -11.94 17.23 -8.45
N THR A 115 -11.69 17.04 -9.74
CA THR A 115 -12.54 17.62 -10.80
C THR A 115 -13.92 16.94 -10.81
N PRO A 116 -14.96 17.58 -11.38
CA PRO A 116 -16.28 16.96 -11.47
C PRO A 116 -16.27 15.59 -12.18
N ALA A 117 -15.46 15.42 -13.23
CA ALA A 117 -15.29 14.15 -13.94
C ALA A 117 -14.68 13.06 -13.04
N GLN A 118 -13.68 13.41 -12.23
CA GLN A 118 -13.08 12.48 -11.26
C GLN A 118 -14.06 12.11 -10.14
N GLN A 119 -14.81 13.08 -9.61
CA GLN A 119 -15.82 12.85 -8.57
C GLN A 119 -16.97 11.96 -9.07
N ALA A 120 -17.28 11.96 -10.37
CA ALA A 120 -18.30 11.09 -10.93
C ALA A 120 -17.92 9.59 -10.82
N ILE A 121 -16.62 9.28 -10.77
CA ILE A 121 -16.10 7.90 -10.82
C ILE A 121 -15.46 7.49 -9.49
N HIS A 122 -14.99 8.44 -8.69
CA HIS A 122 -14.19 8.20 -7.50
C HIS A 122 -14.82 8.75 -6.22
N GLN A 123 -14.52 8.10 -5.11
CA GLN A 123 -14.83 8.51 -3.75
C GLN A 123 -13.55 8.57 -2.93
N VAL A 124 -13.54 9.47 -1.95
CA VAL A 124 -12.45 9.59 -0.98
C VAL A 124 -12.82 8.79 0.25
N GLN A 125 -11.92 7.93 0.70
CA GLN A 125 -12.07 7.17 1.95
C GLN A 125 -10.90 7.48 2.87
N PHE A 126 -11.18 8.11 4.01
CA PHE A 126 -10.17 8.40 5.01
C PHE A 126 -9.94 7.21 5.95
N ILE A 127 -8.69 7.02 6.33
CA ILE A 127 -8.23 6.10 7.36
C ILE A 127 -7.65 6.95 8.48
N ILE A 128 -8.19 6.81 9.69
CA ILE A 128 -7.67 7.51 10.88
C ILE A 128 -7.24 6.45 11.88
N ASP A 129 -5.98 6.48 12.30
CA ASP A 129 -5.39 5.51 13.24
C ASP A 129 -5.65 4.05 12.82
N GLY A 130 -5.49 3.78 11.53
CA GLY A 130 -5.74 2.46 10.93
C GLY A 130 -7.22 2.11 10.72
N LYS A 131 -8.17 2.92 11.22
CA LYS A 131 -9.62 2.69 11.05
C LYS A 131 -10.12 3.32 9.76
N LYS A 132 -10.63 2.47 8.86
CA LYS A 132 -11.26 2.91 7.60
C LYS A 132 -12.64 3.51 7.88
N ASN A 133 -12.85 4.74 7.44
CA ASN A 133 -14.16 5.39 7.46
C ASN A 133 -14.97 5.01 6.21
N LYS A 134 -16.22 5.46 6.14
CA LYS A 134 -17.04 5.28 4.94
C LYS A 134 -16.49 6.15 3.79
N PRO A 135 -16.43 5.65 2.55
CA PRO A 135 -16.15 6.49 1.39
C PRO A 135 -17.18 7.61 1.26
N ALA A 136 -16.73 8.80 0.87
CA ALA A 136 -17.55 9.98 0.65
C ALA A 136 -17.19 10.65 -0.68
N ASP A 137 -18.14 11.39 -1.26
CA ASP A 137 -17.92 12.17 -2.48
C ASP A 137 -17.17 13.49 -2.20
N ALA A 138 -17.22 13.96 -0.95
CA ALA A 138 -16.58 15.20 -0.53
C ALA A 138 -15.06 15.03 -0.41
N SER A 139 -14.32 16.07 -0.82
CA SER A 139 -12.87 16.16 -0.62
C SER A 139 -12.48 16.65 0.79
N SER A 140 -13.44 17.08 1.61
CA SER A 140 -13.27 17.50 3.00
C SER A 140 -14.31 16.78 3.86
N GLN A 141 -13.87 16.25 5.00
CA GLN A 141 -14.75 15.56 5.94
C GLN A 141 -14.34 15.86 7.38
N VAL A 142 -15.34 16.05 8.24
CA VAL A 142 -15.16 16.22 9.68
C VAL A 142 -15.38 14.89 10.38
N PHE A 143 -14.47 14.56 11.29
CA PHE A 143 -14.49 13.36 12.13
C PHE A 143 -14.59 13.76 13.59
N ASP A 144 -15.49 13.09 14.30
CA ASP A 144 -15.67 13.25 15.74
C ASP A 144 -14.90 12.19 16.52
N GLY A 145 -14.63 12.47 17.79
CA GLY A 145 -13.99 11.52 18.72
C GLY A 145 -12.49 11.36 18.51
N ILE A 146 -11.82 12.34 17.89
CA ILE A 146 -10.37 12.39 17.78
C ILE A 146 -9.84 13.17 18.98
N TYR A 147 -9.48 12.45 20.04
CA TYR A 147 -9.04 13.03 21.31
C TYR A 147 -7.60 13.53 21.26
N ARG A 148 -7.04 13.93 22.41
CA ARG A 148 -5.66 14.40 22.49
C ARG A 148 -4.66 13.27 22.22
N GLY A 149 -3.52 13.62 21.63
CA GLY A 149 -2.42 12.70 21.36
C GLY A 149 -1.90 12.79 19.94
N GLU A 150 -1.04 11.84 19.60
CA GLU A 150 -0.59 11.60 18.23
C GLU A 150 -1.64 10.79 17.48
N HIS A 151 -1.90 11.22 16.24
CA HIS A 151 -2.83 10.58 15.33
C HIS A 151 -2.25 10.49 13.93
N THR A 152 -2.77 9.56 13.16
CA THR A 152 -2.40 9.37 11.76
C THR A 152 -3.62 9.43 10.88
N VAL A 153 -3.47 10.05 9.70
CA VAL A 153 -4.51 10.08 8.67
C VAL A 153 -3.93 9.73 7.30
N GLN A 154 -4.64 8.88 6.57
CA GLN A 154 -4.36 8.55 5.18
C GLN A 154 -5.67 8.62 4.39
N ALA A 155 -5.59 9.01 3.12
CA ALA A 155 -6.73 9.02 2.22
C ALA A 155 -6.53 7.95 1.14
N LEU A 156 -7.61 7.25 0.82
CA LEU A 156 -7.72 6.34 -0.31
C LEU A 156 -8.67 6.93 -1.34
N LEU A 157 -8.30 6.83 -2.61
CA LEU A 157 -9.18 7.11 -3.72
C LEU A 157 -9.79 5.78 -4.19
N VAL A 158 -11.10 5.63 -4.04
CA VAL A 158 -11.84 4.39 -4.31
C VAL A 158 -12.72 4.59 -5.53
N ASN A 159 -12.75 3.62 -6.44
CA ASN A 159 -13.66 3.65 -7.58
C ASN A 159 -15.08 3.27 -7.15
N LYS A 160 -16.07 4.08 -7.54
CA LYS A 160 -17.49 3.92 -7.18
C LYS A 160 -18.10 2.62 -7.68
N PHE A 161 -17.69 2.15 -8.86
CA PHE A 161 -18.31 1.02 -9.54
C PHE A 161 -17.77 -0.32 -9.04
N ASN A 162 -16.45 -0.47 -8.95
CA ASN A 162 -15.81 -1.75 -8.59
C ASN A 162 -15.28 -1.80 -7.14
N LYS A 163 -15.40 -0.70 -6.38
CA LYS A 163 -14.93 -0.55 -4.99
C LYS A 163 -13.43 -0.79 -4.78
N LYS A 164 -12.63 -0.81 -5.86
CA LYS A 164 -11.17 -0.96 -5.78
C LYS A 164 -10.51 0.36 -5.42
N VAL A 165 -9.42 0.28 -4.67
CA VAL A 165 -8.54 1.43 -4.38
C VAL A 165 -7.70 1.72 -5.62
N VAL A 166 -7.82 2.94 -6.14
CA VAL A 166 -7.12 3.42 -7.35
C VAL A 166 -5.80 4.10 -6.96
N LYS A 167 -5.84 4.95 -5.93
CA LYS A 167 -4.66 5.66 -5.40
C LYS A 167 -4.72 5.77 -3.88
N LYS A 168 -3.56 6.01 -3.27
CA LYS A 168 -3.41 6.26 -1.83
C LYS A 168 -2.57 7.52 -1.65
N SER A 169 -2.92 8.34 -0.65
CA SER A 169 -2.06 9.43 -0.23
C SER A 169 -0.89 8.91 0.61
N GLN A 170 0.08 9.78 0.88
CA GLN A 170 0.97 9.58 2.02
C GLN A 170 0.17 9.57 3.32
N THR A 171 0.68 8.85 4.32
CA THR A 171 0.19 8.94 5.70
C THR A 171 0.74 10.21 6.32
N VAL A 172 -0.13 10.98 6.95
CA VAL A 172 0.17 12.21 7.65
C VAL A 172 0.02 11.95 9.15
N THR A 173 1.06 12.27 9.93
CA THR A 173 0.97 12.28 11.39
C THR A 173 0.63 13.68 11.85
N PHE A 174 -0.24 13.82 12.85
CA PHE A 174 -0.61 15.11 13.44
C PHE A 174 -0.88 14.92 14.94
N PHE A 175 -0.90 16.04 15.68
CA PHE A 175 -1.02 16.03 17.13
C PHE A 175 -2.21 16.88 17.57
N ILE A 176 -3.07 16.34 18.41
CA ILE A 176 -4.16 17.09 19.04
C ILE A 176 -3.80 17.39 20.49
N HIS A 177 -3.93 18.67 20.85
CA HIS A 177 -3.72 19.19 22.18
C HIS A 177 -5.02 19.75 22.75
N GLN A 178 -5.12 19.69 24.08
CA GLN A 178 -6.21 20.29 24.84
C GLN A 178 -5.65 21.40 25.74
N ASN A 179 -6.29 22.56 25.74
CA ASN A 179 -5.99 23.57 26.74
C ASN A 179 -6.52 23.09 28.08
N SER A 180 -5.65 23.09 29.09
CA SER A 180 -6.11 23.01 30.48
C SER A 180 -6.86 24.31 30.78
N LYS A 181 -8.13 24.20 31.19
CA LYS A 181 -8.82 25.33 31.83
C LYS A 181 -8.22 25.50 33.22
N LYS A 182 -7.71 26.69 33.51
CA LYS A 182 -7.23 27.08 34.84
C LYS A 182 -8.40 27.52 35.71
#